data_AF-A0A961UTN7-F1
#
_entry.id   AF-A0A961UTN7-F1
#
_cell.length_a   1.000
_cell.length_b   1.000
_cell.length_c   1.000
_cell.angle_alpha   90.00
_cell.angle_beta   90.00
_cell.angle_gamma   90.00
#
_symmetry.space_group_name_H-M   'P 1'
#
loop_
_entity.id
_entity.type
_entity.pdbx_description
1 polymer ?
#
loop_
_entity_poly.entity_id
_entity_poly.type
_entity_poly.pdbx_seq_one_letter_code
_entity_poly.pdbx_strand_id
1 'polypeptide(L)'
;MQSLKFSFAAAAMLCAISATAQAADCARITALGSTLTYDTAVLFSTNALKNTLASQGRVGKGPVRTTCKTESLMTTCHSSQVACKGATPKTCLGAWLCF
;
A
#
# COMPACT_ATOMS: atom_id res chain seq x y z
N MET A 1 16.19 38.40 33.58
CA MET A 1 15.72 37.04 33.25
C MET A 1 14.49 37.12 32.36
N GLN A 2 14.59 37.12 31.02
CA GLN A 2 13.35 37.07 30.19
C GLN A 2 13.48 36.70 28.68
N SER A 3 14.62 36.24 28.17
CA SER A 3 14.80 36.03 26.71
C SER A 3 14.90 34.58 26.23
N LEU A 4 14.74 33.57 27.09
CA LEU A 4 15.00 32.16 26.72
C LEU A 4 13.76 31.28 26.49
N LYS A 5 12.55 31.85 26.46
CA LYS A 5 11.30 31.06 26.45
C LYS A 5 10.61 30.88 25.09
N PHE A 6 11.07 31.55 24.03
CA PHE A 6 10.36 31.51 22.73
C PHE A 6 10.86 30.46 21.73
N SER A 7 12.04 29.88 21.92
CA SER A 7 12.62 28.97 20.92
C SER A 7 12.11 27.52 20.98
N PHE A 8 11.53 27.09 22.11
CA PHE A 8 11.08 25.71 22.28
C PHE A 8 9.69 25.41 21.70
N ALA A 9 8.84 26.43 21.52
CA ALA A 9 7.49 26.25 20.98
C ALA A 9 7.48 26.03 19.45
N ALA A 10 8.49 26.53 18.73
CA ALA A 10 8.58 26.41 17.27
C ALA A 10 8.97 24.99 16.81
N ALA A 11 9.81 24.28 17.56
CA ALA A 11 10.25 22.94 17.21
C ALA A 11 9.12 21.89 17.31
N ALA A 12 8.18 22.07 18.23
CA ALA A 12 7.05 21.18 18.41
C ALA A 12 6.03 21.25 17.24
N MET A 13 5.82 22.44 16.65
CA MET A 13 4.91 22.59 15.51
C MET A 13 5.47 21.96 14.22
N LEU A 14 6.78 21.99 14.00
CA LEU A 14 7.41 21.38 12.82
C LEU A 14 7.29 19.84 12.83
N CYS A 15 7.37 19.21 14.01
CA CYS A 15 7.17 17.76 14.15
C CYS A 15 5.71 17.34 13.89
N ALA A 16 4.74 18.19 14.27
CA ALA A 16 3.32 17.90 14.05
C ALA A 16 2.91 18.00 12.56
N ILE A 17 3.52 18.91 11.80
CA ILE A 17 3.24 19.09 10.36
C ILE A 17 3.87 17.96 9.52
N SER A 18 4.97 17.37 10.00
CA SER A 18 5.65 16.28 9.30
C SER A 18 4.82 14.98 9.27
N ALA A 19 3.96 14.77 10.26
CA ALA A 19 3.10 13.59 10.34
C ALA A 19 1.88 13.65 9.40
N THR A 20 1.41 14.84 9.02
CA THR A 20 0.22 15.01 8.18
C THR A 20 0.53 14.98 6.69
N ALA A 21 1.77 15.26 6.27
CA ALA A 21 2.19 15.19 4.87
C ALA A 21 2.15 13.75 4.30
N GLN A 22 2.38 12.73 5.14
CA GLN A 22 2.39 11.32 4.73
C GLN A 22 0.97 10.76 4.50
N ALA A 23 -0.07 11.44 5.02
CA ALA A 23 -1.46 11.03 4.88
C ALA A 23 -2.11 11.51 3.57
N ALA A 24 -1.50 12.47 2.87
CA ALA A 24 -2.13 13.15 1.73
C ALA A 24 -2.15 12.33 0.42
N ASP A 25 -1.41 11.21 0.32
CA ASP A 25 -1.40 10.36 -0.87
C ASP A 25 -1.58 8.87 -0.51
N CYS A 26 -2.54 8.60 0.36
CA CYS A 26 -3.02 7.26 0.67
C CYS A 26 -4.19 6.89 -0.24
N ALA A 27 -4.15 5.70 -0.84
CA ALA A 27 -5.23 5.18 -1.68
C ALA A 27 -5.48 3.71 -1.36
N ARG A 28 -6.72 3.24 -1.57
CA ARG A 28 -7.01 1.81 -1.54
C ARG A 28 -6.57 1.20 -2.87
N ILE A 29 -5.55 0.36 -2.82
CA ILE A 29 -5.06 -0.38 -3.99
C ILE A 29 -5.70 -1.76 -3.99
N THR A 30 -6.12 -2.20 -5.17
CA THR A 30 -6.73 -3.51 -5.38
C THR A 30 -6.02 -4.20 -6.55
N ALA A 31 -5.81 -5.49 -6.43
CA ALA A 31 -5.32 -6.34 -7.51
C ALA A 31 -6.13 -7.63 -7.56
N LEU A 32 -6.12 -8.26 -8.73
CA LEU A 32 -6.89 -9.47 -9.00
C LEU A 32 -5.97 -10.62 -9.41
N GLY A 33 -6.39 -11.84 -9.08
CA GLY A 33 -5.80 -13.09 -9.53
C GLY A 33 -6.92 -14.05 -9.93
N SER A 34 -6.86 -14.61 -11.13
CA SER A 34 -7.89 -15.53 -11.63
C SER A 34 -7.23 -16.81 -12.11
N THR A 35 -7.56 -17.93 -11.49
CA THR A 35 -6.99 -19.26 -11.79
C THR A 35 -7.95 -20.40 -11.54
N LEU A 36 -7.59 -21.60 -12.00
CA LEU A 36 -8.43 -22.80 -11.88
C LEU A 36 -8.66 -23.22 -10.42
N THR A 37 -7.74 -22.93 -9.50
CA THR A 37 -7.89 -23.26 -8.08
C THR A 37 -7.95 -22.02 -7.19
N TYR A 38 -8.58 -22.18 -6.02
CA TYR A 38 -8.77 -21.12 -5.04
C TYR A 38 -7.45 -20.61 -4.48
N ASP A 39 -6.58 -21.51 -4.01
CA ASP A 39 -5.33 -21.14 -3.35
C ASP A 39 -4.38 -20.42 -4.31
N THR A 40 -4.32 -20.86 -5.57
CA THR A 40 -3.53 -20.13 -6.57
C THR A 40 -4.15 -18.76 -6.84
N ALA A 41 -5.48 -18.64 -6.90
CA ALA A 41 -6.13 -17.35 -7.15
C ALA A 41 -5.82 -16.35 -6.04
N VAL A 42 -5.85 -16.79 -4.78
CA VAL A 42 -5.44 -16.00 -3.60
C VAL A 42 -3.96 -15.61 -3.69
N LEU A 43 -3.07 -16.56 -3.99
CA LEU A 43 -1.65 -16.29 -4.13
C LEU A 43 -1.38 -15.26 -5.23
N PHE A 44 -2.09 -15.39 -6.35
CA PHE A 44 -1.96 -14.53 -7.50
C PHE A 44 -2.47 -13.12 -7.22
N SER A 45 -3.65 -12.96 -6.60
CA SER A 45 -4.20 -11.65 -6.26
C SER A 45 -3.34 -10.92 -5.21
N THR A 46 -2.81 -11.65 -4.22
CA THR A 46 -1.97 -11.06 -3.16
C THR A 46 -0.58 -10.65 -3.67
N ASN A 47 0.07 -11.45 -4.52
CA ASN A 47 1.34 -11.07 -5.14
C ASN A 47 1.17 -9.91 -6.12
N ALA A 48 0.09 -9.92 -6.92
CA ALA A 48 -0.23 -8.81 -7.82
C ALA A 48 -0.42 -7.51 -7.02
N LEU A 49 -1.07 -7.56 -5.85
CA LEU A 49 -1.20 -6.40 -4.96
C LEU A 49 0.17 -5.92 -4.49
N LYS A 50 1.00 -6.82 -3.95
CA LYS A 50 2.35 -6.49 -3.45
C LYS A 50 3.22 -5.83 -4.53
N ASN A 51 3.21 -6.37 -5.74
CA ASN A 51 3.99 -5.84 -6.86
C ASN A 51 3.44 -4.50 -7.35
N THR A 52 2.12 -4.32 -7.34
CA THR A 52 1.49 -3.02 -7.66
C THR A 52 1.87 -1.96 -6.63
N LEU A 53 1.94 -2.31 -5.34
CA LEU A 53 2.43 -1.37 -4.32
C LEU A 53 3.90 -1.00 -4.57
N ALA A 54 4.74 -2.00 -4.84
CA ALA A 54 6.16 -1.80 -5.12
C ALA A 54 6.38 -0.92 -6.37
N SER A 55 5.66 -1.17 -7.47
CA SER A 55 5.78 -0.38 -8.70
C SER A 55 5.37 1.07 -8.52
N GLN A 56 4.43 1.33 -7.60
CA GLN A 56 3.95 2.68 -7.30
C GLN A 56 4.72 3.37 -6.17
N GLY A 57 5.72 2.73 -5.57
CA GLY A 57 6.44 3.29 -4.42
C GLY A 57 5.52 3.49 -3.19
N ARG A 58 4.50 2.64 -3.07
CA ARG A 58 3.51 2.69 -2.00
C ARG A 58 3.84 1.68 -0.89
N VAL A 59 3.60 2.08 0.34
CA VAL A 59 3.75 1.25 1.54
C VAL A 59 2.36 0.91 2.08
N GLY A 60 2.09 -0.39 2.20
CA GLY A 60 0.84 -0.91 2.73
C GLY A 60 0.59 -0.48 4.18
N LYS A 61 -0.67 -0.16 4.49
CA LYS A 61 -1.18 0.20 5.81
C LYS A 61 -2.30 -0.76 6.20
N GLY A 62 -2.14 -1.43 7.33
CA GLY A 62 -3.12 -2.38 7.86
C GLY A 62 -3.17 -3.72 7.12
N PRO A 63 -4.18 -4.57 7.38
CA PRO A 63 -4.27 -5.91 6.80
C PRO A 63 -4.70 -5.89 5.34
N VAL A 64 -4.21 -6.85 4.57
CA VAL A 64 -4.73 -7.14 3.21
C VAL A 64 -6.10 -7.81 3.35
N ARG A 65 -7.08 -7.32 2.60
CA ARG A 65 -8.41 -7.92 2.49
C ARG A 65 -8.53 -8.64 1.15
N THR A 66 -8.75 -9.95 1.20
CA THR A 66 -8.94 -10.78 0.01
C THR A 66 -10.36 -11.33 -0.03
N THR A 67 -11.03 -11.16 -1.16
CA THR A 67 -12.36 -11.74 -1.43
C THR A 67 -12.27 -12.56 -2.72
N CYS A 68 -12.77 -13.79 -2.69
CA CYS A 68 -12.73 -14.69 -3.83
C CYS A 68 -14.13 -15.08 -4.27
N LYS A 69 -14.32 -15.20 -5.57
CA LYS A 69 -15.51 -15.74 -6.20
C LYS A 69 -15.11 -16.89 -7.10
N THR A 70 -15.65 -18.07 -6.83
CA THR A 70 -15.50 -19.23 -7.71
C THR A 70 -16.70 -19.30 -8.64
N GLU A 71 -16.43 -19.22 -9.92
CA GLU A 71 -17.38 -19.48 -10.99
C GLU A 71 -17.02 -20.82 -11.66
N SER A 72 -17.85 -21.32 -12.57
CA SER A 72 -17.85 -22.71 -13.05
C SER A 72 -16.48 -23.29 -13.40
N LEU A 73 -15.56 -22.49 -13.97
CA LEU A 73 -14.22 -22.95 -14.37
C LEU A 73 -13.07 -22.21 -13.69
N MET A 74 -13.34 -21.08 -13.02
CA MET A 74 -12.31 -20.15 -12.59
C MET A 74 -12.64 -19.59 -11.21
N THR A 75 -11.64 -19.53 -10.34
CA THR A 75 -11.69 -18.72 -9.12
C THR A 75 -11.00 -17.39 -9.36
N THR A 76 -11.70 -16.30 -9.12
CA THR A 76 -11.17 -14.94 -9.17
C THR A 76 -11.13 -14.36 -7.77
N CYS A 77 -9.95 -13.96 -7.32
CA CYS A 77 -9.71 -13.31 -6.04
C CYS A 77 -9.31 -11.85 -6.25
N HIS A 78 -9.83 -10.98 -5.39
CA HIS A 78 -9.49 -9.56 -5.30
C HIS A 78 -8.83 -9.30 -3.96
N SER A 79 -7.56 -8.90 -3.97
CA SER A 79 -6.83 -8.47 -2.79
C SER A 79 -6.73 -6.95 -2.77
N SER A 80 -7.05 -6.34 -1.64
CA SER A 80 -6.99 -4.89 -1.46
C SER A 80 -6.33 -4.47 -0.16
N GLN A 81 -5.64 -3.33 -0.19
CA GLN A 81 -5.02 -2.72 0.99
C GLN A 81 -4.96 -1.20 0.81
N VAL A 82 -5.12 -0.47 1.91
CA VAL A 82 -4.79 0.96 1.90
C VAL A 82 -3.28 1.11 1.85
N ALA A 83 -2.76 1.94 0.96
CA ALA A 83 -1.33 2.16 0.83
C ALA A 83 -1.01 3.61 0.48
N CYS A 84 0.02 4.15 1.12
CA CYS A 84 0.43 5.54 0.98
C CYS A 84 1.75 5.63 0.23
N LYS A 85 1.96 6.68 -0.56
CA LYS A 85 3.31 6.94 -1.12
C LYS A 85 4.30 7.15 0.03
N GLY A 86 5.47 6.53 -0.11
CA GLY A 86 6.49 6.60 0.93
C GLY A 86 7.70 5.70 0.72
N ALA A 87 7.77 4.98 -0.40
CA ALA A 87 8.93 4.20 -0.81
C ALA A 87 9.35 4.60 -2.23
N THR A 88 10.60 4.30 -2.58
CA THR A 88 11.06 4.43 -3.97
C THR A 88 10.34 3.40 -4.84
N PRO A 89 9.71 3.80 -5.96
CA PRO A 89 9.07 2.86 -6.87
C PRO A 89 10.08 1.89 -7.48
N LYS A 90 9.70 0.62 -7.58
CA LYS A 90 10.48 -0.44 -8.22
C LYS A 90 10.11 -0.60 -9.68
N THR A 91 11.08 -0.95 -10.52
CA THR A 91 10.79 -1.32 -11.90
C THR A 91 10.19 -2.72 -11.91
N CYS A 92 8.94 -2.83 -12.35
CA CYS A 92 8.25 -4.11 -12.42
C CYS A 92 7.86 -4.47 -13.86
N LEU A 93 8.07 -5.73 -14.23
CA LEU A 93 7.52 -6.34 -15.45
C LEU A 93 6.08 -6.76 -15.15
N GLY A 94 5.16 -5.82 -15.41
CA GLY A 94 3.74 -5.99 -15.11
C GLY A 94 3.46 -6.14 -13.61
N ALA A 95 2.42 -6.88 -13.27
CA ALA A 95 2.02 -7.13 -11.87
C ALA A 95 2.81 -8.27 -11.19
N TRP A 96 3.87 -8.78 -11.82
CA TRP A 96 4.41 -10.11 -11.53
C TRP A 96 5.81 -10.11 -10.94
N LEU A 97 6.71 -9.31 -11.50
CA LEU A 97 8.13 -9.33 -11.16
C LEU A 97 8.62 -7.90 -10.96
N CYS A 98 9.20 -7.61 -9.81
CA CYS A 98 9.78 -6.30 -9.49
C CYS A 98 11.27 -6.47 -9.15
N PHE A 99 12.11 -5.61 -9.72
CA PHE A 99 13.54 -5.53 -9.44
C PHE A 99 13.82 -4.47 -8.37
#